data_AF-A0A4D4IWY1-F1
#
_entry.id   AF-A0A4D4IWY1-F1
#
_cell.length_a   1.000
_cell.length_b   1.000
_cell.length_c   1.000
_cell.angle_alpha   90.00
_cell.angle_beta   90.00
_cell.angle_gamma   90.00
#
_symmetry.space_group_name_H-M   'P 1'
#
loop_
_entity.id
_entity.type
_entity.pdbx_description
1 polymer ?
#
loop_
_entity_poly.entity_id
_entity_poly.type
_entity_poly.pdbx_seq_one_letter_code
_entity_poly.pdbx_strand_id
1 'polypeptide(L)'
;MGILLDEAINHFPELATLPGRHAWRWYTVPDDRGGIAALVGEHVAGHGYVEAMYIYSYGLAAVVRVRTDPEGAHAVWNHCGSLAEVIAQLVALGEAVEIADRVPRPTTEPVGPFADRVVRRATPA
;
A
#
# COMPACT_ATOMS: atom_id res chain seq x y z
N MET A 1 22.60 -4.06 -4.88
CA MET A 1 23.08 -3.02 -5.81
C MET A 1 21.85 -2.53 -6.55
N GLY A 2 21.61 -1.22 -6.65
CA GLY A 2 20.41 -0.71 -7.35
C GLY A 2 20.48 -1.01 -8.85
N ILE A 3 19.33 -1.27 -9.48
CA ILE A 3 19.20 -1.49 -10.92
C ILE A 3 18.40 -0.36 -11.55
N LEU A 4 18.72 0.00 -12.80
CA LEU A 4 17.94 0.99 -13.54
C LEU A 4 16.56 0.41 -13.90
N LEU A 5 15.52 1.24 -13.87
CA LEU A 5 14.15 0.81 -14.20
C LEU A 5 14.06 0.14 -15.58
N ASP A 6 14.75 0.67 -16.59
CA ASP A 6 14.71 0.11 -17.95
C ASP A 6 15.29 -1.32 -18.00
N GLU A 7 16.35 -1.57 -17.21
CA GLU A 7 16.92 -2.90 -17.07
C GLU A 7 15.96 -3.84 -16.32
N ALA A 8 15.30 -3.34 -15.27
CA ALA A 8 14.26 -4.09 -14.58
C ALA A 8 13.07 -4.46 -15.50
N ILE A 9 12.64 -3.54 -16.38
CA ILE A 9 11.58 -3.80 -17.37
C ILE A 9 12.02 -4.83 -18.40
N ASN A 10 13.30 -4.82 -18.83
CA ASN A 10 13.81 -5.85 -19.74
C ASN A 10 13.73 -7.26 -19.12
N HIS A 11 13.88 -7.37 -17.81
CA HIS A 11 13.72 -8.64 -17.09
C HIS A 11 12.26 -8.98 -16.77
N PHE A 12 11.43 -7.97 -16.47
CA PHE A 12 10.03 -8.10 -16.07
C PHE A 12 9.16 -7.09 -16.84
N PRO A 13 8.76 -7.41 -18.09
CA PRO A 13 8.10 -6.45 -18.98
C PRO A 13 6.79 -5.86 -18.44
N GLU A 14 6.08 -6.58 -17.58
CA GLU A 14 4.83 -6.13 -16.96
C GLU A 14 5.03 -4.86 -16.14
N LEU A 15 6.24 -4.60 -15.61
CA LEU A 15 6.57 -3.36 -14.90
C LEU A 15 6.37 -2.10 -15.74
N ALA A 16 6.38 -2.20 -17.07
CA ALA A 16 6.06 -1.07 -17.95
C ALA A 16 4.63 -0.55 -17.72
N THR A 17 3.72 -1.42 -17.27
CA THR A 17 2.31 -1.10 -17.01
C THR A 17 2.05 -0.51 -15.62
N LEU A 18 3.01 -0.59 -14.70
CA LEU A 18 2.88 -0.04 -13.35
C LEU A 18 2.81 1.50 -13.40
N PRO A 19 1.69 2.12 -12.96
CA PRO A 19 1.60 3.57 -12.85
C PRO A 19 2.61 4.11 -11.85
N GLY A 20 3.20 5.27 -12.15
CA GLY A 20 4.20 5.87 -11.26
C GLY A 20 5.48 5.04 -11.09
N ARG A 21 5.76 4.03 -11.93
CA ARG A 21 6.96 3.17 -11.87
C ARG A 21 8.31 3.88 -11.71
N HIS A 22 8.42 5.14 -12.14
CA HIS A 22 9.62 5.97 -11.97
C HIS A 22 9.82 6.47 -10.53
N ALA A 23 8.78 6.45 -9.69
CA ALA A 23 8.86 6.77 -8.26
C ALA A 23 9.33 5.58 -7.40
N TRP A 24 9.39 4.39 -7.99
CA TRP A 24 9.86 3.19 -7.33
C TRP A 24 11.39 3.10 -7.39
N ARG A 25 12.00 2.69 -6.28
CA ARG A 25 13.41 2.33 -6.20
C ARG A 25 13.55 0.83 -6.32
N TRP A 26 14.40 0.38 -7.26
CA TRP A 26 14.54 -1.03 -7.59
C TRP A 26 15.91 -1.59 -7.20
N TYR A 27 15.90 -2.79 -6.64
CA TYR A 27 17.09 -3.51 -6.18
C TYR A 27 17.04 -4.95 -6.66
N THR A 28 18.18 -5.47 -7.13
CA THR A 28 18.30 -6.90 -7.43
C THR A 28 18.75 -7.68 -6.20
N VAL A 29 18.14 -8.85 -6.03
CA VAL A 29 18.63 -9.89 -5.14
C VAL A 29 19.35 -10.91 -6.04
N PRO A 30 20.68 -11.05 -5.92
CA PRO A 30 21.43 -11.98 -6.75
C PRO A 30 21.16 -13.43 -6.32
N ASP A 31 21.24 -14.36 -7.27
CA ASP A 31 21.39 -15.79 -6.97
C ASP A 31 22.87 -16.18 -6.80
N ASP A 32 23.12 -17.42 -6.39
CA ASP A 32 24.49 -17.95 -6.18
C ASP A 32 25.33 -18.02 -7.46
N ARG A 33 24.72 -17.84 -8.64
CA ARG A 33 25.35 -17.88 -9.97
C ARG A 33 25.55 -16.49 -10.57
N GLY A 34 25.21 -15.43 -9.84
CA GLY A 34 25.28 -14.04 -10.32
C GLY A 34 24.12 -13.63 -11.23
N GLY A 35 23.08 -14.46 -11.34
CA GLY A 35 21.79 -14.09 -11.93
C GLY A 35 20.90 -13.31 -10.96
N ILE A 36 19.70 -12.95 -11.40
CA ILE A 36 18.71 -12.26 -10.55
C ILE A 36 17.76 -13.31 -9.96
N ALA A 37 17.89 -13.58 -8.66
CA ALA A 37 16.95 -14.42 -7.92
C ALA A 37 15.58 -13.73 -7.77
N ALA A 38 15.62 -12.43 -7.51
CA ALA A 38 14.44 -11.59 -7.36
C ALA A 38 14.74 -10.11 -7.60
N LEU A 39 13.67 -9.34 -7.83
CA LEU A 39 13.68 -7.88 -7.87
C LEU A 39 12.84 -7.34 -6.71
N VAL A 40 13.36 -6.35 -6.00
CA VAL A 40 12.65 -5.63 -4.93
C VAL A 40 12.38 -4.20 -5.38
N GLY A 41 11.15 -3.75 -5.24
CA GLY A 41 10.73 -2.38 -5.45
C GLY A 41 10.27 -1.75 -4.15
N GLU A 42 10.66 -0.50 -3.89
CA GLU A 42 10.17 0.31 -2.78
C GLU A 42 9.62 1.64 -3.29
N HIS A 43 8.44 2.03 -2.80
CA HIS A 43 7.78 3.28 -3.17
C HIS A 43 7.17 3.96 -1.94
N VAL A 44 7.42 5.26 -1.79
CA VAL A 44 6.79 6.07 -0.74
C VAL A 44 5.46 6.58 -1.30
N ALA A 45 4.36 5.92 -0.93
CA ALA A 45 3.02 6.19 -1.46
C ALA A 45 2.35 7.46 -0.87
N GLY A 46 3.10 8.29 -0.14
CA GLY A 46 2.61 9.48 0.55
C GLY A 46 1.85 9.17 1.85
N HIS A 47 1.49 10.21 2.61
CA HIS A 47 0.61 10.12 3.80
C HIS A 47 1.02 9.09 4.86
N GLY A 48 2.32 8.84 5.01
CA GLY A 48 2.83 7.84 5.96
C GLY A 48 2.64 6.40 5.48
N TYR A 49 2.64 6.15 4.17
CA TYR A 49 2.64 4.80 3.61
C TYR A 49 3.89 4.52 2.78
N VAL A 50 4.39 3.30 2.91
CA VAL A 50 5.44 2.72 2.07
C VAL A 50 4.91 1.44 1.46
N GLU A 51 5.18 1.26 0.17
CA GLU A 51 4.90 0.04 -0.57
C GLU A 51 6.21 -0.67 -0.86
N ALA A 52 6.24 -1.97 -0.59
CA ALA A 52 7.34 -2.84 -0.93
C ALA A 52 6.83 -3.99 -1.78
N MET A 53 7.42 -4.19 -2.95
CA MET A 53 7.09 -5.26 -3.88
C MET A 53 8.29 -6.17 -4.09
N TYR A 54 8.05 -7.47 -4.12
CA TYR A 54 9.04 -8.50 -4.36
C TYR A 54 8.60 -9.31 -5.57
N ILE A 55 9.46 -9.44 -6.59
CA ILE A 55 9.20 -10.15 -7.84
C ILE A 55 10.20 -11.28 -7.95
N TYR A 56 9.71 -12.50 -8.10
CA TYR A 56 10.55 -13.68 -8.24
C TYR A 56 10.82 -13.97 -9.72
N SER A 57 11.91 -14.68 -10.00
CA SER A 57 12.40 -15.00 -11.36
C SER A 57 11.41 -15.71 -12.30
N TYR A 58 10.28 -16.19 -11.80
CA TYR A 58 9.22 -16.87 -12.54
C TYR A 58 7.93 -16.04 -12.69
N GLY A 59 8.02 -14.72 -12.49
CA GLY A 59 6.92 -13.78 -12.75
C GLY A 59 5.84 -13.72 -11.65
N LEU A 60 6.04 -14.45 -10.54
CA LEU A 60 5.25 -14.22 -9.33
C LEU A 60 5.75 -12.99 -8.59
N ALA A 61 4.82 -12.29 -7.94
CA ALA A 61 5.13 -11.16 -7.11
C ALA A 61 4.27 -11.15 -5.83
N ALA A 62 4.80 -10.46 -4.84
CA ALA A 62 4.07 -10.09 -3.64
C ALA A 62 4.29 -8.61 -3.37
N VAL A 63 3.27 -7.93 -2.90
CA VAL A 63 3.35 -6.53 -2.50
C VAL A 63 2.73 -6.35 -1.13
N VAL A 64 3.33 -5.47 -0.33
CA VAL A 64 2.80 -5.06 0.97
C VAL A 64 2.76 -3.54 1.01
N ARG A 65 1.67 -3.00 1.56
CA ARG A 65 1.60 -1.61 1.99
C ARG A 65 1.75 -1.56 3.50
N VAL A 66 2.70 -0.76 3.94
CA VAL A 66 3.05 -0.54 5.34
C VAL A 66 2.66 0.87 5.71
N ARG A 67 1.91 1.02 6.80
CA ARG A 67 1.68 2.32 7.42
C ARG A 67 2.87 2.62 8.34
N THR A 68 3.49 3.76 8.16
CA THR A 68 4.66 4.24 8.92
C THR A 68 4.20 5.34 9.87
N ASP A 69 3.54 4.92 10.95
CA ASP A 69 3.15 5.83 12.03
C ASP A 69 4.32 6.09 13.00
N PRO A 70 4.25 7.16 13.81
CA PRO A 70 5.14 7.36 14.95
C PRO A 70 5.15 6.20 15.95
N GLU A 71 4.03 5.45 16.06
CA GLU A 71 3.88 4.31 16.97
C GLU A 71 4.53 3.02 16.45
N GLY A 72 4.87 2.98 15.16
CA GLY A 72 5.56 1.85 14.54
C GLY A 72 5.01 1.46 13.17
N ALA A 73 5.87 0.81 12.38
CA ALA A 73 5.54 0.32 11.05
C ALA A 73 4.73 -0.98 11.13
N HIS A 74 3.58 -1.05 10.45
CA HIS A 74 2.78 -2.27 10.35
C HIS A 74 2.14 -2.43 8.97
N ALA A 75 2.03 -3.68 8.52
CA ALA A 75 1.35 -4.00 7.27
C ALA A 75 -0.15 -3.76 7.41
N VAL A 76 -0.72 -2.99 6.49
CA VAL A 76 -2.16 -2.68 6.46
C VAL A 76 -2.88 -3.35 5.29
N TRP A 77 -2.11 -3.76 4.29
CA TRP A 77 -2.61 -4.44 3.10
C TRP A 77 -1.47 -5.22 2.44
N ASN A 78 -1.80 -6.37 1.86
CA ASN A 78 -0.89 -7.14 1.04
C ASN A 78 -1.63 -7.88 -0.07
N HIS A 79 -0.89 -8.25 -1.11
CA HIS A 79 -1.37 -9.12 -2.17
C HIS A 79 -0.23 -9.98 -2.71
N CYS A 80 -0.56 -11.18 -3.17
CA CYS A 80 0.37 -12.07 -3.86
C CYS A 80 -0.31 -12.72 -5.07
N GLY A 81 0.45 -12.93 -6.14
CA GLY A 81 -0.06 -13.47 -7.40
C GLY A 81 0.98 -13.34 -8.50
N SER A 82 0.53 -13.35 -9.75
CA SER A 82 1.36 -12.92 -10.87
C SER A 82 1.70 -11.42 -10.76
N LEU A 83 2.79 -11.00 -11.38
CA LEU A 83 3.16 -9.58 -11.42
C LEU A 83 2.06 -8.71 -12.03
N ALA A 84 1.37 -9.19 -13.06
CA ALA A 84 0.23 -8.48 -13.66
C ALA A 84 -0.93 -8.29 -12.67
N GLU A 85 -1.29 -9.32 -11.91
CA GLU A 85 -2.34 -9.23 -10.87
C GLU A 85 -1.94 -8.27 -9.75
N VAL A 86 -0.68 -8.35 -9.30
CA VAL A 86 -0.14 -7.43 -8.29
C VAL A 86 -0.22 -5.98 -8.75
N ILE A 87 0.17 -5.68 -9.98
CA ILE A 87 0.07 -4.33 -10.55
C ILE A 87 -1.39 -3.89 -10.60
N ALA A 88 -2.31 -4.74 -11.09
CA ALA A 88 -3.74 -4.40 -11.14
C ALA A 88 -4.32 -4.07 -9.75
N GLN A 89 -3.93 -4.82 -8.72
CA GLN A 89 -4.36 -4.56 -7.33
C GLN A 89 -3.77 -3.27 -6.76
N LEU A 90 -2.52 -2.92 -7.08
CA LEU A 90 -1.93 -1.64 -6.69
C LEU A 90 -2.68 -0.45 -7.31
N VAL A 91 -3.07 -0.56 -8.59
CA VAL A 91 -3.86 0.47 -9.27
C VAL A 91 -5.21 0.66 -8.60
N ALA A 92 -5.94 -0.44 -8.36
CA ALA A 92 -7.23 -0.39 -7.67
C ALA A 92 -7.12 0.20 -6.25
N LEU A 93 -6.02 -0.11 -5.55
CA LEU A 93 -5.76 0.45 -4.22
C LEU A 93 -5.48 1.97 -4.27
N GLY A 94 -4.74 2.44 -5.28
CA GLY A 94 -4.51 3.87 -5.50
C GLY A 94 -5.80 4.64 -5.78
N GLU A 95 -6.65 4.11 -6.66
CA GLU A 95 -7.97 4.67 -6.95
C GLU A 95 -8.87 4.72 -5.70
N ALA A 96 -8.86 3.66 -4.89
CA ALA A 96 -9.63 3.60 -3.64
C ALA A 96 -9.17 4.65 -2.62
N VAL A 97 -7.86 4.91 -2.50
CA VAL A 97 -7.32 5.95 -1.62
C VAL A 97 -7.70 7.34 -2.12
N GLU A 98 -7.56 7.61 -3.42
CA GLU A 98 -7.96 8.91 -3.98
C GLU A 98 -9.46 9.19 -3.76
N ILE A 99 -10.32 8.18 -3.89
CA ILE A 99 -11.75 8.31 -3.60
C ILE A 99 -11.97 8.59 -2.11
N ALA A 100 -11.32 7.84 -1.22
CA ALA A 100 -11.45 8.03 0.23
C ALA A 100 -11.00 9.43 0.68
N ASP A 101 -9.96 9.99 0.05
CA ASP A 101 -9.47 11.34 0.34
C ASP A 101 -10.36 12.46 -0.25
N ARG A 102 -11.08 12.17 -1.35
CA ARG A 102 -12.02 13.12 -1.96
C ARG A 102 -13.37 13.16 -1.25
N VAL A 103 -13.76 12.11 -0.54
CA VAL A 103 -14.97 12.11 0.28
C VAL A 103 -14.69 12.94 1.54
N PRO A 104 -15.40 14.07 1.78
CA PRO A 104 -15.28 14.80 3.02
C PRO A 104 -15.56 13.84 4.17
N ARG A 105 -14.58 13.66 5.07
CA ARG A 105 -14.85 12.91 6.30
C ARG A 105 -16.05 13.57 6.96
N PRO A 106 -17.09 12.80 7.36
CA PRO A 106 -18.18 13.38 8.12
C PRO A 106 -17.55 14.09 9.31
N THR A 107 -17.77 15.40 9.39
CA THR A 107 -17.38 16.19 10.55
C THR A 107 -18.09 15.54 11.73
N THR A 108 -17.36 14.74 12.51
CA THR A 108 -17.72 14.46 13.89
C THR A 108 -17.50 15.74 14.68
N GLU A 109 -18.24 16.79 14.32
CA GLU A 109 -18.55 17.84 15.26
C GLU A 109 -19.41 17.17 16.34
N PRO A 110 -19.05 17.31 17.62
CA PRO A 110 -20.00 17.00 18.67
C PRO A 110 -21.16 17.98 18.47
N VAL A 111 -22.30 17.47 17.97
CA VAL A 111 -23.55 18.22 18.06
C VAL A 111 -23.73 18.54 19.54
N GLY A 112 -23.73 19.84 19.85
CA GLY A 112 -23.83 20.37 21.21
C GLY A 112 -25.09 19.93 21.99
N PRO A 113 -25.27 20.47 23.20
CA PRO A 113 -25.50 19.71 24.42
C PRO A 113 -26.94 19.19 24.53
N PHE A 114 -27.16 17.92 24.20
CA PHE A 114 -28.38 17.20 24.60
C PHE A 114 -28.02 15.87 25.28
N ALA A 115 -27.11 15.93 26.25
CA ALA A 115 -26.84 14.84 27.18
C ALA A 115 -27.11 15.28 28.63
N ASP A 116 -28.27 15.91 28.88
CA ASP A 116 -28.77 16.12 30.23
C ASP A 116 -30.30 16.04 30.26
N ARG A 117 -30.82 14.82 30.19
CA ARG A 117 -32.08 14.48 30.86
C ARG A 117 -31.90 13.15 31.58
N VAL A 118 -31.33 13.26 32.78
CA VAL A 118 -31.56 12.32 33.88
C VAL A 118 -33.06 12.23 34.10
N VAL A 119 -33.70 11.21 33.53
CA VAL A 119 -35.04 10.80 33.97
C VAL A 119 -34.85 9.98 35.23
N ARG A 120 -34.91 10.65 36.39
CA ARG A 120 -35.20 10.00 37.67
C ARG A 120 -36.57 9.33 37.52
N ARG A 121 -36.62 8.00 37.36
CA ARG A 121 -37.85 7.26 37.64
C ARG A 121 -38.00 7.19 39.15
N ALA A 122 -39.03 7.88 39.64
CA ALA A 122 -39.56 7.71 40.97
C ALA A 122 -40.11 6.28 41.13
N THR A 123 -39.74 5.65 42.24
CA THR A 123 -40.35 4.44 42.79
C THR A 123 -41.80 4.73 43.20
N PRO A 124 -42.79 3.90 42.85
CA PRO A 124 -44.09 3.91 43.51
C PRO A 124 -44.12 2.91 44.68
N ALA A 125 -44.95 3.28 45.66
CA ALA A 125 -45.16 2.77 47.02
C ALA A 125 -45.32 1.26 47.20
#